data_AF-A0A7C7JZD5-F1
#
_entry.id   AF-A0A7C7JZD5-F1
#
_cell.length_a   1.000
_cell.length_b   1.000
_cell.length_c   1.000
_cell.angle_alpha   90.00
_cell.angle_beta   90.00
_cell.angle_gamma   90.00
#
_symmetry.space_group_name_H-M   'P 1'
#
loop_
_entity.id
_entity.type
_entity.pdbx_description
1 polymer ?
#
loop_
_entity_poly.entity_id
_entity_poly.type
_entity_poly.pdbx_seq_one_letter_code
_entity_poly.pdbx_strand_id
1 'polypeptide(L)'
;DLLPDLDASDWLLKMQEDRGKAELKTILSKLFPKRLATRLADTLTDQPLSSLPLGQIKQSDLKALGATLNNWVLRPSGTEGMRIAEVCTGGVNTDELSSKSMEVKSQAGLYFIGETVDVTGWLGGYNFQWAWSSGWAAGQVV
;
A
#
# COMPACT_ATOMS: atom_id res chain seq x y z
N ASP A 1 0.62 6.53 5.51
CA ASP A 1 1.63 6.80 6.55
C ASP A 1 3.01 6.43 6.05
N LEU A 2 3.92 7.40 5.98
CA LEU A 2 5.32 7.15 5.59
C LEU A 2 6.19 6.75 6.78
N LEU A 3 5.72 6.95 8.01
CA LEU A 3 6.45 6.75 9.27
C LEU A 3 5.51 6.13 10.32
N PRO A 4 5.04 4.88 10.11
CA PRO A 4 3.99 4.27 10.93
C PRO A 4 4.34 4.13 12.42
N ASP A 5 5.63 4.01 12.74
CA ASP A 5 6.12 3.79 14.10
C ASP A 5 6.65 5.08 14.76
N LEU A 6 6.46 6.24 14.14
CA LEU A 6 7.06 7.50 14.56
C LEU A 6 6.11 8.69 14.36
N ASP A 7 5.83 9.43 15.43
CA ASP A 7 5.24 10.76 15.31
C ASP A 7 6.27 11.72 14.71
N ALA A 8 6.07 12.06 13.43
CA ALA A 8 7.00 12.88 12.69
C ALA A 8 6.99 14.34 13.16
N SER A 9 5.87 14.84 13.69
CA SER A 9 5.78 16.22 14.19
C SER A 9 6.65 16.39 15.42
N ASP A 10 6.46 15.52 16.42
CA ASP A 10 7.22 15.58 17.67
C ASP A 10 8.70 15.31 17.42
N TRP A 11 9.00 14.37 16.53
CA TRP A 11 10.38 14.07 16.17
C TRP A 11 11.08 15.24 15.46
N LEU A 12 10.42 15.93 14.54
CA LEU A 12 10.99 17.09 13.85
C LEU A 12 11.23 18.26 14.81
N LEU A 13 10.33 18.49 15.76
CA LEU A 13 10.50 19.52 16.80
C LEU A 13 11.68 19.19 17.71
N LYS A 14 11.81 17.93 18.13
CA LYS A 14 12.99 17.49 18.89
C LYS A 14 14.29 17.65 18.10
N MET A 15 14.30 17.31 16.82
CA MET A 15 15.48 17.52 15.96
C MET A 15 15.80 19.00 15.74
N GLN A 16 14.80 19.88 15.78
CA GLN A 16 15.02 21.32 15.73
C GLN A 16 15.77 21.81 16.98
N GLU A 17 15.42 21.29 18.16
CA GLU A 17 16.12 21.59 19.42
C GLU A 17 17.55 21.02 19.42
N ASP A 18 17.71 19.73 19.08
CA ASP A 18 19.00 19.04 19.15
C ASP A 18 19.97 19.46 18.04
N ARG A 19 19.45 19.79 16.86
CA ARG A 19 20.23 19.97 15.61
C ARG A 19 19.75 21.14 14.75
N GLY A 20 19.36 22.25 15.37
CA GLY A 20 18.85 23.44 14.66
C GLY A 20 19.74 24.00 13.53
N LYS A 21 21.06 23.75 13.54
CA LYS A 21 21.98 24.16 12.46
C LYS A 21 22.00 23.22 11.26
N ALA A 22 21.49 22.00 11.39
CA ALA A 22 21.44 21.04 10.30
C ALA A 22 20.30 21.39 9.33
N GLU A 23 20.52 21.18 8.04
CA GLU A 23 19.47 21.34 7.03
C GLU A 23 18.39 20.26 7.16
N LEU A 24 17.14 20.60 6.83
CA LEU A 24 16.00 19.67 6.91
C LEU A 24 16.21 18.39 6.10
N LYS A 25 16.72 18.49 4.87
CA LYS A 25 17.02 17.30 4.02
C LYS A 25 18.01 16.35 4.69
N THR A 26 18.97 16.88 5.46
CA THR A 26 19.99 16.09 6.15
C THR A 26 19.37 15.33 7.33
N ILE A 27 18.41 15.95 8.02
CA ILE A 27 17.66 15.28 9.09
C ILE A 27 16.72 14.22 8.52
N LEU A 28 15.90 14.56 7.52
CA LEU A 28 14.97 13.61 6.89
C LEU A 28 15.68 12.46 6.17
N SER A 29 16.91 12.66 5.66
CA SER A 29 17.70 11.59 5.04
C SER A 29 18.13 10.49 6.02
N LYS A 30 17.90 10.66 7.33
CA LYS A 30 18.06 9.59 8.32
C LYS A 30 16.90 8.59 8.28
N LEU A 31 15.73 9.02 7.81
CA LEU A 31 14.51 8.22 7.74
C LEU A 31 14.20 7.78 6.30
N PHE A 32 14.58 8.58 5.32
CA PHE A 32 14.24 8.36 3.91
C PHE A 32 15.48 8.35 3.01
N PRO A 33 15.40 7.71 1.82
CA PRO A 33 16.39 7.90 0.78
C PRO A 33 16.59 9.38 0.44
N LYS A 34 17.84 9.82 0.25
CA LYS A 34 18.21 11.24 0.09
C LYS A 34 17.36 12.01 -0.92
N ARG A 35 17.10 11.42 -2.10
CA ARG A 35 16.27 12.04 -3.14
C ARG A 35 14.82 12.22 -2.70
N LEU A 36 14.28 11.25 -1.96
CA LEU A 36 12.93 11.31 -1.43
C LEU A 36 12.85 12.36 -0.31
N ALA A 37 13.81 12.39 0.62
CA ALA A 37 13.88 13.37 1.69
C ALA A 37 13.84 14.82 1.17
N THR A 38 14.65 15.14 0.16
CA THR A 38 14.62 16.45 -0.50
C THR A 38 13.26 16.75 -1.11
N ARG A 39 12.69 15.80 -1.88
CA ARG A 39 11.41 16.02 -2.55
C ARG A 39 10.26 16.21 -1.58
N LEU A 40 10.16 15.38 -0.54
CA LEU A 40 9.13 15.52 0.49
C LEU A 40 9.19 16.91 1.15
N ALA A 41 10.40 17.37 1.52
CA ALA A 41 10.60 18.69 2.13
C ALA A 41 10.36 19.88 1.19
N ASP A 42 10.35 19.66 -0.13
CA ASP A 42 10.16 20.72 -1.11
C ASP A 42 8.76 20.72 -1.75
N THR A 43 8.04 19.58 -1.72
CA THR A 43 6.75 19.44 -2.40
C THR A 43 5.57 19.23 -1.47
N LEU A 44 5.79 18.87 -0.20
CA LEU A 44 4.71 18.67 0.78
C LEU A 44 4.47 19.89 1.68
N THR A 45 5.15 20.99 1.40
CA THR A 45 5.05 22.27 2.14
C THR A 45 4.78 23.41 1.17
N ASP A 46 4.22 24.52 1.67
CA ASP A 46 3.88 25.68 0.83
C ASP A 46 5.10 26.33 0.15
N GLN A 47 6.28 26.13 0.73
CA GLN A 47 7.55 26.61 0.22
C GLN A 47 8.63 25.54 0.36
N PRO A 48 9.70 25.56 -0.48
CA PRO A 48 10.80 24.62 -0.36
C PRO A 48 11.59 24.80 0.95
N LEU A 49 11.63 23.75 1.78
CA LEU A 49 12.31 23.79 3.08
C LEU A 49 13.59 22.93 3.13
N SER A 50 13.88 22.12 2.09
CA SER A 50 14.89 21.07 2.16
C SER A 50 16.29 21.55 2.56
N SER A 51 16.68 22.75 2.11
CA SER A 51 18.01 23.32 2.36
C SER A 51 18.04 24.36 3.48
N LEU A 52 16.92 24.56 4.19
CA LEU A 52 16.89 25.45 5.34
C LEU A 52 17.38 24.71 6.59
N PRO A 53 18.23 25.35 7.43
CA PRO A 53 18.51 24.85 8.77
C PRO A 53 17.23 24.71 9.59
N LEU A 54 17.06 23.62 10.36
CA LEU A 54 15.83 23.38 11.13
C LEU A 54 15.48 24.56 12.05
N GLY A 55 16.47 25.19 12.67
CA GLY A 55 16.28 26.32 13.57
C GLY A 55 15.74 27.58 12.89
N GLN A 56 15.71 27.64 11.56
CA GLN A 56 15.14 28.73 10.78
C GLN A 56 13.72 28.42 10.27
N ILE A 57 13.23 27.19 10.47
CA ILE A 57 11.90 26.76 10.03
C ILE A 57 10.91 26.99 11.17
N LYS A 58 9.73 27.52 10.87
CA LYS A 58 8.70 27.71 11.89
C LYS A 58 8.21 26.35 12.41
N GLN A 59 7.95 26.26 13.70
CA GLN A 59 7.38 25.04 14.30
C GLN A 59 6.03 24.66 13.69
N SER A 60 5.22 25.64 13.24
CA SER A 60 3.98 25.39 12.50
C SER A 60 4.23 24.59 11.23
N ASP A 61 5.28 24.95 10.48
CA ASP A 61 5.62 24.34 9.20
C ASP A 61 6.18 22.94 9.41
N LEU A 62 6.97 22.73 10.47
CA LEU A 62 7.46 21.41 10.88
C LEU A 62 6.32 20.48 11.32
N LYS A 63 5.34 20.99 12.09
CA LYS A 63 4.15 20.22 12.49
C LYS A 63 3.28 19.87 11.29
N ALA A 64 3.06 20.82 10.37
CA ALA A 64 2.32 20.56 9.13
C ALA A 64 3.00 19.50 8.26
N LEU A 65 4.32 19.60 8.11
CA LEU A 65 5.12 18.58 7.40
C LEU A 65 5.03 17.23 8.11
N GLY A 66 5.23 17.19 9.43
CA GLY A 66 5.12 15.97 10.23
C GLY A 66 3.76 15.28 10.08
N ALA A 67 2.68 16.04 10.26
CA ALA A 67 1.32 15.55 10.08
C ALA A 67 1.08 15.02 8.65
N THR A 68 1.64 15.68 7.64
CA THR A 68 1.54 15.24 6.24
C THR A 68 2.36 13.97 5.99
N LEU A 69 3.53 13.81 6.61
CA LEU A 69 4.33 12.58 6.49
C LEU A 69 3.59 11.37 7.09
N ASN A 70 2.96 11.55 8.26
CA ASN A 70 2.17 10.49 8.88
C ASN A 70 0.84 10.23 8.14
N ASN A 71 0.22 11.26 7.55
CA ASN A 71 -1.09 11.16 6.90
C ASN A 71 -1.05 11.52 5.42
N TRP A 72 -0.03 11.05 4.70
CA TRP A 72 0.12 11.43 3.29
C TRP A 72 -0.99 10.83 2.43
N VAL A 73 -1.83 11.69 1.87
CA VAL A 73 -2.95 11.31 1.00
C VAL A 73 -2.49 11.34 -0.46
N LEU A 74 -2.43 10.18 -1.08
CA LEU A 74 -2.18 10.01 -2.50
C LEU A 74 -3.49 9.85 -3.26
N ARG A 75 -3.57 10.44 -4.45
CA ARG A 75 -4.67 10.23 -5.41
C ARG A 75 -4.11 9.54 -6.65
N PRO A 76 -4.15 8.20 -6.73
CA PRO A 76 -3.81 7.48 -7.95
C PRO A 76 -4.71 7.95 -9.11
N SER A 77 -4.15 8.09 -10.32
CA SER A 77 -4.91 8.44 -11.52
C SER A 77 -5.71 7.26 -12.10
N GLY A 78 -5.37 6.03 -11.70
CA GLY A 78 -5.99 4.80 -12.17
C GLY A 78 -5.13 3.58 -11.84
N THR A 79 -5.43 2.45 -12.46
CA THR A 79 -4.67 1.20 -12.37
C THR A 79 -3.93 0.92 -13.68
N GLU A 80 -2.78 0.24 -13.63
CA GLU A 80 -1.99 -0.17 -14.82
C GLU A 80 -2.72 -1.19 -15.72
N GLY A 81 -3.83 -1.77 -15.24
CA GLY A 81 -4.67 -2.70 -16.00
C GLY A 81 -4.15 -4.14 -16.04
N MET A 82 -4.88 -5.00 -16.76
CA MET A 82 -4.71 -6.46 -16.68
C MET A 82 -3.38 -6.99 -17.22
N ARG A 83 -2.69 -6.23 -18.08
CA ARG A 83 -1.37 -6.63 -18.60
C ARG A 83 -0.30 -6.69 -17.50
N ILE A 84 -0.49 -5.94 -16.43
CA ILE A 84 0.45 -5.83 -15.30
C ILE A 84 -0.13 -6.45 -14.02
N ALA A 85 -1.44 -6.62 -13.94
CA ALA A 85 -2.09 -7.24 -12.79
C ALA A 85 -1.61 -8.69 -12.59
N GLU A 86 -1.40 -9.07 -11.32
CA GLU A 86 -1.01 -10.44 -10.94
C GLU A 86 -2.23 -11.37 -10.82
N VAL A 87 -3.41 -10.81 -10.56
CA VAL A 87 -4.66 -11.57 -10.37
C VAL A 87 -5.87 -10.79 -10.88
N CYS A 88 -6.90 -11.50 -11.31
CA CYS A 88 -8.21 -10.96 -11.65
C CYS A 88 -9.15 -10.95 -10.42
N THR A 89 -9.80 -9.82 -10.16
CA THR A 89 -10.95 -9.75 -9.25
C THR A 89 -12.25 -9.98 -10.00
N GLY A 90 -13.22 -10.65 -9.40
CA GLY A 90 -14.44 -11.11 -10.09
C GLY A 90 -14.28 -12.53 -10.63
N GLY A 91 -15.27 -13.00 -11.38
CA GLY A 91 -15.25 -14.32 -12.01
C GLY A 91 -16.63 -14.96 -12.04
N VAL A 92 -16.66 -16.30 -12.13
CA VAL A 92 -17.90 -17.08 -11.97
C VAL A 92 -18.42 -16.90 -10.55
N ASN A 93 -19.69 -16.51 -10.43
CA ASN A 93 -20.34 -16.28 -9.15
C ASN A 93 -20.31 -17.56 -8.29
N THR A 94 -19.73 -17.46 -7.09
CA THR A 94 -19.63 -18.56 -6.14
C THR A 94 -21.00 -19.05 -5.65
N ASP A 95 -22.04 -18.21 -5.69
CA ASP A 95 -23.41 -18.61 -5.37
C ASP A 95 -23.99 -19.63 -6.35
N GLU A 96 -23.46 -19.72 -7.56
CA GLU A 96 -23.89 -20.71 -8.56
C GLU A 96 -23.13 -22.05 -8.44
N LEU A 97 -22.15 -22.11 -7.53
CA LEU A 97 -21.29 -23.28 -7.35
C LEU A 97 -21.58 -23.97 -6.01
N SER A 98 -21.50 -25.30 -6.00
CA SER A 98 -21.45 -26.08 -4.77
C SER A 98 -20.14 -25.81 -4.05
N SER A 99 -20.18 -25.30 -2.81
CA SER A 99 -18.98 -25.03 -2.01
C SER A 99 -18.17 -26.29 -1.66
N LYS A 100 -18.76 -27.49 -1.79
CA LYS A 100 -18.11 -28.77 -1.51
C LYS A 100 -17.44 -29.38 -2.75
N SER A 101 -18.09 -29.29 -3.91
CA SER A 101 -17.66 -29.98 -5.13
C SER A 101 -17.16 -29.05 -6.24
N MET A 102 -17.40 -27.75 -6.13
CA MET A 102 -17.19 -26.76 -7.20
C MET A 102 -18.03 -27.00 -8.47
N GLU A 103 -19.04 -27.87 -8.39
CA GLU A 103 -20.00 -28.14 -9.47
C GLU A 103 -21.03 -27.01 -9.59
N VAL A 104 -21.44 -26.68 -10.82
CA VAL A 104 -22.50 -25.72 -11.11
C VAL A 104 -23.84 -26.29 -10.66
N LYS A 105 -24.55 -25.55 -9.79
CA LYS A 105 -25.84 -25.98 -9.22
C LYS A 105 -26.92 -26.22 -10.27
N SER A 106 -26.91 -25.45 -11.35
CA SER A 106 -27.91 -25.50 -12.42
C SER A 106 -27.55 -26.46 -13.58
N GLN A 107 -26.32 -26.97 -13.62
CA GLN A 107 -25.83 -27.83 -14.71
C GLN A 107 -24.91 -28.92 -14.15
N ALA A 108 -25.46 -30.12 -13.99
CA ALA A 108 -24.69 -31.29 -13.56
C ALA A 108 -23.55 -31.61 -14.55
N GLY A 109 -22.41 -32.02 -14.00
CA GLY A 109 -21.20 -32.37 -14.74
C GLY A 109 -20.32 -31.19 -15.16
N LEU A 110 -20.71 -29.94 -14.83
CA LEU A 110 -19.92 -28.74 -15.12
C LEU A 110 -19.29 -28.17 -13.84
N TYR A 111 -17.99 -27.86 -13.90
CA TYR A 111 -17.19 -27.43 -12.74
C TYR A 111 -16.35 -26.20 -13.08
N PHE A 112 -16.15 -25.31 -12.11
CA PHE A 112 -15.22 -24.18 -12.20
C PHE A 112 -14.29 -24.15 -10.99
N ILE A 113 -12.99 -24.00 -11.23
CA ILE A 113 -11.96 -24.01 -10.19
C ILE A 113 -10.94 -22.88 -10.40
N GLY A 114 -10.13 -22.61 -9.38
CA GLY A 114 -9.05 -21.63 -9.45
C GLY A 114 -9.53 -20.20 -9.73
N GLU A 115 -8.70 -19.42 -10.41
CA GLU A 115 -8.87 -17.98 -10.60
C GLU A 115 -10.07 -17.61 -11.50
N THR A 116 -10.63 -18.55 -12.25
CA THR A 116 -11.86 -18.28 -13.02
C THR A 116 -13.11 -18.08 -12.14
N VAL A 117 -13.05 -18.50 -10.88
CA VAL A 117 -14.11 -18.32 -9.88
C VAL A 117 -13.91 -16.97 -9.18
N ASP A 118 -15.01 -16.31 -8.79
CA ASP A 118 -15.00 -15.06 -8.03
C ASP A 118 -14.49 -15.24 -6.59
N VAL A 119 -13.20 -15.55 -6.47
CA VAL A 119 -12.43 -15.69 -5.25
C VAL A 119 -11.03 -15.15 -5.51
N THR A 120 -10.67 -14.08 -4.82
CA THR A 120 -9.35 -13.45 -4.94
C THR A 120 -8.65 -13.44 -3.59
N GLY A 121 -7.49 -14.09 -3.53
CA GLY A 121 -6.61 -14.11 -2.36
C GLY A 121 -5.69 -12.90 -2.29
N TRP A 122 -5.17 -12.63 -1.10
CA TRP A 122 -4.11 -11.64 -0.91
C TRP A 122 -2.80 -12.08 -1.57
N LEU A 123 -1.88 -11.13 -1.76
CA LEU A 123 -0.51 -11.43 -2.18
C LEU A 123 0.16 -12.35 -1.14
N GLY A 124 1.00 -13.27 -1.59
CA GLY A 124 1.75 -14.18 -0.73
C GLY A 124 1.25 -15.63 -0.74
N GLY A 125 0.79 -16.13 -1.89
CA GLY A 125 0.51 -17.56 -2.12
C GLY A 125 -0.94 -17.99 -1.92
N TYR A 126 -1.84 -17.09 -1.49
CA TYR A 126 -3.25 -17.42 -1.26
C TYR A 126 -3.98 -17.83 -2.56
N ASN A 127 -3.68 -17.18 -3.68
CA ASN A 127 -4.26 -17.54 -4.99
C ASN A 127 -3.85 -18.96 -5.43
N PHE A 128 -2.59 -19.34 -5.20
CA PHE A 128 -2.15 -20.72 -5.44
C PHE A 128 -2.86 -21.70 -4.50
N GLN A 129 -2.92 -21.39 -3.20
CA GLN A 129 -3.63 -22.24 -2.23
C GLN A 129 -5.09 -22.45 -2.62
N TRP A 130 -5.77 -21.40 -3.11
CA TRP A 130 -7.13 -21.49 -3.63
C TRP A 130 -7.21 -22.39 -4.86
N ALA A 131 -6.31 -22.22 -5.83
CA ALA A 131 -6.26 -23.07 -7.02
C ALA A 131 -6.07 -24.56 -6.67
N TRP A 132 -5.18 -24.86 -5.71
CA TRP A 132 -4.97 -26.23 -5.24
C TRP A 132 -6.20 -26.81 -4.54
N SER A 133 -6.79 -26.04 -3.63
CA SER A 133 -7.91 -26.51 -2.81
C SER A 133 -9.17 -26.73 -3.64
N SER A 134 -9.52 -25.78 -4.53
CA SER A 134 -10.68 -25.89 -5.42
C SER A 134 -10.49 -27.00 -6.46
N GLY A 135 -9.30 -27.11 -7.04
CA GLY A 135 -8.96 -28.20 -7.96
C GLY A 135 -9.03 -29.57 -7.30
N TRP A 136 -8.52 -29.71 -6.08
CA TRP A 136 -8.64 -30.94 -5.30
C TRP A 136 -10.10 -31.30 -5.03
N ALA A 137 -10.90 -30.35 -4.55
CA ALA A 137 -12.31 -30.58 -4.22
C ALA A 137 -13.13 -31.09 -5.42
N ALA A 138 -12.97 -30.47 -6.59
CA ALA A 138 -13.60 -30.93 -7.84
C ALA A 138 -13.06 -32.31 -8.25
N GLY A 139 -11.75 -32.52 -8.20
CA GLY A 139 -11.11 -33.77 -8.59
C GLY A 139 -11.48 -34.99 -7.74
N GLN A 140 -12.09 -34.81 -6.56
CA GLN A 140 -12.58 -35.93 -5.74
C GLN A 140 -13.95 -36.46 -6.17
N VAL A 141 -14.67 -35.75 -7.04
CA VAL A 141 -16.08 -36.06 -7.38
C VAL A 141 -16.36 -36.14 -8.89
N VAL A 142 -15.34 -35.87 -9.72
CA VAL A 142 -15.39 -35.98 -11.20
C VAL A 142 -15.06 -37.39 -11.66
#